data_AF-A0A1B3M2V4-F1
#
_entry.id   AF-A0A1B3M2V4-F1
#
_cell.length_a   1.000
_cell.length_b   1.000
_cell.length_c   1.000
_cell.angle_alpha   90.00
_cell.angle_beta   90.00
_cell.angle_gamma   90.00
#
_symmetry.space_group_name_H-M   'P 1'
#
loop_
_entity.id
_entity.type
_entity.pdbx_description
1 polymer ?
#
loop_
_entity_poly.entity_id
_entity_poly.type
_entity_poly.pdbx_seq_one_letter_code
_entity_poly.pdbx_strand_id
1 'polypeptide(L)'
;MYSYEERIRAVKLYIKLGKRLRATIRQLGYPTKNSLIGWYREYERSENLRVGYSRSGQKYSDQQKHAAVKHYLDHDRCIASTMRALGYPGRELLTKWIDELHPEVRYRMVGRAPNMLYPDAIKSAAVIELCTRKTSAQEIAQKLAVCRPTLYNWKNQLLGREVPASMKRQNNSPPVPDAAELQRQVESLQQSIHRLQLEHDILKKANVNRPGFELTSRSWTVAIPPIRRCFSAGIPPG
;
A
#
# COMPACT_ATOMS: atom_id res chain seq x y z
N MET A 1 22.09 42.42 -0.11
CA MET A 1 22.36 41.55 1.06
C MET A 1 23.87 41.40 1.14
N TYR A 2 24.52 41.67 2.28
CA TYR A 2 25.98 41.69 2.38
C TYR A 2 26.59 40.30 2.47
N SER A 3 27.72 40.07 1.80
CA SER A 3 28.41 38.79 1.82
C SER A 3 28.97 38.48 3.22
N TYR A 4 29.28 37.21 3.49
CA TYR A 4 29.88 36.82 4.78
C TYR A 4 31.23 37.52 5.02
N GLU A 5 32.04 37.64 3.96
CA GLU A 5 33.34 38.29 4.00
C GLU A 5 33.23 39.79 4.29
N GLU A 6 32.26 40.48 3.66
CA GLU A 6 31.98 41.90 3.90
C GLU A 6 31.55 42.15 5.35
N ARG A 7 30.72 41.25 5.91
CA ARG A 7 30.26 41.31 7.31
C ARG A 7 31.41 41.15 8.29
N ILE A 8 32.30 40.18 8.08
CA ILE A 8 33.49 39.98 8.93
C ILE A 8 34.44 41.16 8.81
N ARG A 9 34.70 41.64 7.58
CA ARG A 9 35.60 42.77 7.34
C ARG A 9 35.11 44.02 8.09
N ALA A 10 33.79 44.27 8.06
CA ALA A 10 33.18 45.38 8.80
C ALA A 10 33.34 45.25 10.32
N VAL A 11 33.13 44.06 10.88
CA VAL A 11 33.30 43.82 12.33
C VAL A 11 34.76 43.93 12.76
N LYS A 12 35.70 43.38 11.98
CA LYS A 12 37.15 43.51 12.27
C LYS A 12 37.60 44.97 12.26
N LEU A 13 37.13 45.76 11.30
CA LEU A 13 37.45 47.19 11.23
C LEU A 13 36.83 47.96 12.41
N TYR A 14 35.60 47.62 12.79
CA TYR A 14 34.91 48.21 13.94
C TYR A 14 35.68 48.00 15.26
N ILE A 15 36.24 46.80 15.46
CA ILE A 15 37.10 46.49 16.62
C ILE A 15 38.40 47.29 16.54
N LYS A 16 39.07 47.32 15.38
CA LYS A 16 40.32 48.06 15.17
C LYS A 16 40.20 49.56 15.44
N LEU A 17 39.04 50.16 15.12
CA LEU A 17 38.75 51.58 15.34
C LEU A 17 38.24 51.91 16.76
N GLY A 18 38.30 50.96 17.70
CA GLY A 18 37.86 51.17 19.07
C GLY A 18 36.35 51.35 19.20
N LYS A 19 35.57 50.55 18.46
CA LYS A 19 34.09 50.54 18.48
C LYS A 19 33.42 51.85 18.01
N ARG A 20 34.13 52.63 17.17
CA ARG A 20 33.60 53.88 16.56
C ARG A 20 32.76 53.59 15.31
N LEU A 21 31.43 53.59 15.47
CA LEU A 21 30.46 53.28 14.40
C LEU A 21 30.59 54.23 13.20
N ARG A 22 30.58 55.54 13.43
CA ARG A 22 30.64 56.55 12.35
C ARG A 22 31.93 56.47 11.53
N ALA A 23 33.05 56.21 12.20
CA ALA A 23 34.34 56.06 11.54
C ALA A 23 34.36 54.82 10.62
N THR A 24 33.81 53.71 11.09
CA THR A 24 33.72 52.46 10.33
C THR A 24 32.83 52.61 9.10
N ILE A 25 31.66 53.26 9.26
CA ILE A 25 30.73 53.51 8.15
C ILE A 25 31.35 54.46 7.11
N ARG A 26 32.05 55.52 7.55
CA ARG A 26 32.73 56.46 6.64
C ARG A 26 33.85 55.79 5.85
N GLN A 27 34.57 54.83 6.46
CA GLN A 27 35.66 54.12 5.79
C GLN A 27 35.19 53.05 4.81
N LEU A 28 34.13 52.31 5.13
CA LEU A 28 33.64 51.24 4.27
C LEU A 28 32.60 51.69 3.25
N GLY A 29 31.80 52.73 3.55
CA GLY A 29 30.71 53.21 2.69
C GLY A 29 29.46 52.31 2.70
N TYR A 30 29.59 51.10 3.20
CA TYR A 30 28.56 50.12 3.58
C TYR A 30 29.02 49.63 4.95
N PRO A 31 28.23 49.59 6.04
CA PRO A 31 26.86 49.10 6.18
C PRO A 31 25.97 50.06 7.02
N THR A 32 24.72 49.70 7.30
CA THR A 32 23.86 50.51 8.18
C THR A 32 24.27 50.37 9.66
N LYS A 33 24.03 51.41 10.47
CA LYS A 33 24.33 51.43 11.93
C LYS A 33 23.80 50.17 12.63
N ASN A 34 22.57 49.78 12.35
CA ASN A 34 21.92 48.64 13.00
C ASN A 34 22.53 47.29 12.56
N SER A 35 22.92 47.18 11.28
CA SER A 35 23.59 45.99 10.76
C SER A 35 24.93 45.77 11.46
N LEU A 36 25.75 46.82 11.61
CA LEU A 36 27.05 46.71 12.27
C LEU A 36 26.93 46.32 13.74
N ILE A 37 25.94 46.88 14.45
CA ILE A 37 25.66 46.52 15.86
C ILE A 37 25.21 45.06 15.96
N GLY A 38 24.32 44.60 15.06
CA GLY A 38 23.87 43.21 15.03
C GLY A 38 25.00 42.24 14.78
N TRP A 39 25.83 42.51 13.78
CA TRP A 39 27.00 41.72 13.44
C TRP A 39 28.03 41.65 14.57
N TYR A 40 28.30 42.78 15.23
CA TYR A 40 29.22 42.80 16.38
C TYR A 40 28.69 41.99 17.57
N ARG A 41 27.38 42.07 17.88
CA ARG A 41 26.76 41.26 18.95
C ARG A 41 26.77 39.77 18.65
N GLU A 42 26.60 39.39 17.39
CA GLU A 42 26.76 37.99 16.96
C GLU A 42 28.20 37.52 17.12
N TYR A 43 29.15 38.35 16.67
CA TYR A 43 30.58 38.06 16.77
C TYR A 43 31.06 37.92 18.22
N GLU A 44 30.55 38.74 19.15
CA GLU A 44 30.86 38.64 20.59
C GLU A 44 30.32 37.34 21.22
N ARG A 45 29.22 36.79 20.71
CA ARG A 45 28.60 35.58 21.28
C ARG A 45 29.20 34.28 20.75
N SER A 46 29.58 34.22 19.47
CA SER A 46 30.00 32.98 18.82
C SER A 46 31.38 33.02 18.18
N GLU A 47 32.14 34.12 18.36
CA GLU A 47 33.44 34.41 17.71
C GLU A 47 33.42 34.35 16.17
N ASN A 48 32.25 34.11 15.59
CA ASN A 48 31.97 33.97 14.18
C ASN A 48 30.55 34.47 13.89
N LEU A 49 30.38 35.02 12.69
CA LEU A 49 29.08 35.48 12.19
C LEU A 49 28.31 34.32 11.57
N ARG A 50 26.97 34.36 11.62
CA ARG A 50 26.17 33.34 10.93
C ARG A 50 26.25 33.54 9.42
N VAL A 51 26.56 32.47 8.69
CA VAL A 51 26.64 32.48 7.22
C VAL A 51 25.26 32.78 6.61
N GLY A 52 24.17 32.40 7.27
CA GLY A 52 22.79 32.66 6.83
C GLY A 52 21.75 32.73 7.96
N TYR A 53 20.48 32.87 7.56
CA TYR A 53 19.33 32.92 8.48
C TYR A 53 19.08 31.53 9.09
N SER A 54 19.56 31.31 10.31
CA SER A 54 19.19 30.13 11.10
C SER A 54 17.88 30.39 11.82
N ARG A 55 16.80 29.72 11.39
CA ARG A 55 15.58 29.62 12.21
C ARG A 55 15.98 28.97 13.54
N SER A 56 15.60 29.57 14.68
CA SER A 56 15.85 28.99 16.00
C SER A 56 15.30 27.55 16.02
N GLY A 57 16.19 26.59 16.19
CA GLY A 57 16.04 25.23 15.66
C GLY A 57 15.00 24.34 16.31
N GLN A 58 14.40 24.69 17.44
CA GLN A 58 13.38 23.85 18.08
C GLN A 58 12.29 24.72 18.71
N LYS A 59 11.04 24.49 18.29
CA LYS A 59 9.86 25.15 18.86
C LYS A 59 9.57 24.72 20.31
N TYR A 60 10.15 23.60 20.74
CA TYR A 60 9.92 22.98 22.03
C TYR A 60 11.25 22.53 22.63
N SER A 61 11.41 22.66 23.94
CA SER A 61 12.62 22.22 24.63
C SER A 61 12.69 20.69 24.68
N ASP A 62 13.90 20.15 24.81
CA ASP A 62 14.06 18.70 24.98
C ASP A 62 13.36 18.20 26.25
N GLN A 63 13.28 19.02 27.30
CA GLN A 63 12.54 18.68 28.51
C GLN A 63 11.04 18.50 28.24
N GLN A 64 10.44 19.38 27.43
CA GLN A 64 9.04 19.27 27.00
C GLN A 64 8.81 18.01 26.16
N LYS A 65 9.77 17.66 25.29
CA LYS A 65 9.73 16.43 24.51
C LYS A 65 9.70 15.19 25.40
N HIS A 66 10.60 15.09 26.37
CA HIS A 66 10.65 13.95 27.28
C HIS A 66 9.41 13.86 28.18
N ALA A 67 8.91 14.99 28.69
CA ALA A 67 7.70 15.02 29.50
C ALA A 67 6.47 14.51 28.72
N ALA A 68 6.34 14.91 27.45
CA ALA A 68 5.25 14.46 26.59
C ALA A 68 5.31 12.96 26.29
N VAL A 69 6.51 12.43 26.02
CA VAL A 69 6.69 10.99 25.77
C VAL A 69 6.51 10.16 27.04
N LYS A 70 6.95 10.66 28.20
CA LYS A 70 6.70 9.99 29.48
C LYS A 70 5.20 9.88 29.79
N HIS A 71 4.47 10.99 29.67
CA HIS A 71 3.01 10.99 29.87
C HIS A 71 2.30 10.00 28.94
N TYR A 72 2.76 9.89 27.69
CA TYR A 72 2.24 8.92 26.73
C TYR A 72 2.43 7.47 27.18
N LEU A 73 3.60 7.14 27.75
CA LEU A 73 3.87 5.79 28.25
C LEU A 73 3.06 5.46 29.51
N ASP A 74 2.85 6.45 30.38
CA ASP A 74 2.13 6.26 31.64
C ASP A 74 0.60 6.15 31.46
N HIS A 75 0.02 6.76 30.41
CA HIS A 75 -1.42 6.85 30.17
C HIS A 75 -1.88 6.06 28.94
N ASP A 76 -1.63 4.75 28.94
CA ASP A 76 -2.15 3.76 27.99
C ASP A 76 -1.76 3.98 26.51
N ARG A 77 -0.68 4.75 26.24
CA ARG A 77 -0.18 4.99 24.88
C ARG A 77 -1.23 5.63 23.97
N CYS A 78 -2.09 6.48 24.53
CA CYS A 78 -3.09 7.24 23.77
C CYS A 78 -2.59 8.66 23.42
N ILE A 79 -2.36 8.91 22.13
CA ILE A 79 -1.88 10.22 21.62
C ILE A 79 -2.91 11.33 21.89
N ALA A 80 -4.19 11.06 21.62
CA ALA A 80 -5.26 12.05 21.80
C ALA A 80 -5.48 12.44 23.27
N SER A 81 -5.22 11.52 24.20
CA SER A 81 -5.27 11.79 25.64
C SER A 81 -4.10 12.69 26.05
N THR A 82 -2.89 12.33 25.64
CA THR A 82 -1.66 13.09 25.92
C THR A 82 -1.74 14.53 25.41
N MET A 83 -2.28 14.73 24.20
CA MET A 83 -2.50 16.05 23.62
C MET A 83 -3.51 16.89 24.41
N ARG A 84 -4.59 16.27 24.92
CA ARG A 84 -5.60 16.96 25.73
C ARG A 84 -5.07 17.33 27.12
N ALA A 85 -4.24 16.46 27.70
CA ALA A 85 -3.66 16.70 29.02
C ALA A 85 -2.59 17.81 29.00
N LEU A 86 -1.72 17.82 27.98
CA LEU A 86 -0.58 18.73 27.91
C LEU A 86 -0.84 20.01 27.09
N GLY A 87 -1.84 20.01 26.20
CA GLY A 87 -2.17 21.15 25.32
C GLY A 87 -1.17 21.39 24.16
N TYR A 88 -0.05 20.66 24.18
CA TYR A 88 0.97 20.52 23.15
C TYR A 88 1.55 19.10 23.30
N PRO A 89 2.36 18.53 22.40
CA PRO A 89 2.61 18.85 20.99
C PRO A 89 1.47 18.35 20.07
N GLY A 90 1.51 18.72 18.77
CA GLY A 90 0.58 18.16 17.77
C GLY A 90 0.80 16.65 17.54
N ARG A 91 -0.24 15.96 17.01
CA ARG A 91 -0.23 14.49 16.81
C ARG A 91 1.00 13.97 16.05
N GLU A 92 1.37 14.64 14.96
CA GLU A 92 2.52 14.26 14.13
C GLU A 92 3.85 14.47 14.85
N LEU A 93 3.95 15.52 15.66
CA LEU A 93 5.17 15.84 16.38
C LEU A 93 5.37 14.87 17.55
N LEU A 94 4.31 14.55 18.30
CA LEU A 94 4.36 13.52 19.35
C LEU A 94 4.75 12.16 18.76
N THR A 95 4.18 11.83 17.60
CA THR A 95 4.50 10.62 16.83
C THR A 95 6.00 10.55 16.54
N LYS A 96 6.59 11.61 15.97
CA LYS A 96 8.03 11.67 15.70
C LYS A 96 8.86 11.53 16.97
N TRP A 97 8.47 12.19 18.06
CA TRP A 97 9.20 12.08 19.32
C TRP A 97 9.16 10.69 19.95
N ILE A 98 8.02 9.99 19.84
CA ILE A 98 7.90 8.59 20.27
C ILE A 98 8.77 7.70 19.38
N ASP A 99 8.74 7.90 18.06
CA ASP A 99 9.56 7.11 17.13
C ASP A 99 11.07 7.34 17.35
N GLU A 100 11.47 8.56 17.71
CA GLU A 100 12.85 8.93 18.04
C GLU A 100 13.34 8.38 19.39
N LEU A 101 12.49 8.39 20.43
CA LEU A 101 12.87 7.98 21.79
C LEU A 101 12.60 6.50 22.08
N HIS A 102 11.55 5.93 21.48
CA HIS A 102 11.09 4.56 21.72
C HIS A 102 10.52 3.91 20.45
N PRO A 103 11.38 3.52 19.49
CA PRO A 103 10.95 2.85 18.27
C PRO A 103 10.18 1.53 18.55
N GLU A 104 10.50 0.86 19.65
CA GLU A 104 9.89 -0.42 20.08
C GLU A 104 8.45 -0.29 20.61
N VAL A 105 8.07 0.91 21.07
CA VAL A 105 6.77 1.12 21.73
C VAL A 105 5.62 1.08 20.73
N ARG A 106 5.92 1.32 19.45
CA ARG A 106 4.94 1.30 18.37
C ARG A 106 5.04 0.02 17.57
N TYR A 107 4.28 -0.98 18.03
CA TYR A 107 3.83 -2.05 17.15
C TYR A 107 3.00 -1.41 16.02
N ARG A 108 3.62 -1.17 14.87
CA ARG A 108 2.94 -0.62 13.69
C ARG A 108 1.91 -1.63 13.19
N MET A 109 0.69 -1.59 13.72
CA MET A 109 -0.48 -2.08 12.98
C MET A 109 -0.86 -1.05 11.91
N VAL A 110 0.05 -0.74 11.00
CA VAL A 110 -0.29 0.01 9.79
C VAL A 110 -0.52 -1.01 8.70
N GLY A 111 -1.75 -1.46 8.63
CA GLY A 111 -2.20 -2.52 7.74
C GLY A 111 -3.38 -3.21 8.39
N ARG A 112 -4.42 -3.55 7.62
CA ARG A 112 -5.46 -4.48 8.06
C ARG A 112 -4.80 -5.62 8.83
N ALA A 113 -5.46 -6.06 9.92
CA ALA A 113 -5.09 -7.28 10.63
C ALA A 113 -4.60 -8.33 9.61
N PRO A 114 -3.47 -9.02 9.86
CA PRO A 114 -2.88 -9.92 8.88
C PRO A 114 -4.01 -10.75 8.33
N ASN A 115 -4.30 -10.56 7.04
CA ASN A 115 -5.33 -11.30 6.34
C ASN A 115 -4.86 -12.74 6.53
N MET A 116 -5.44 -13.46 7.49
CA MET A 116 -4.95 -14.76 7.92
C MET A 116 -4.90 -15.58 6.63
N LEU A 117 -3.69 -15.88 6.15
CA LEU A 117 -3.50 -16.39 4.80
C LEU A 117 -3.94 -17.84 4.82
N TYR A 118 -5.26 -18.06 4.68
CA TYR A 118 -5.78 -19.40 4.51
C TYR A 118 -5.25 -19.95 3.19
N PRO A 119 -4.64 -21.15 3.19
CA PRO A 119 -4.31 -21.86 1.98
C PRO A 119 -5.51 -21.90 1.03
N ASP A 120 -5.29 -21.64 -0.26
CA ASP A 120 -6.37 -21.57 -1.24
C ASP A 120 -7.13 -22.90 -1.36
N ALA A 121 -6.49 -24.03 -1.05
CA ALA A 121 -7.12 -25.33 -0.92
C ALA A 121 -8.21 -25.38 0.17
N ILE A 122 -8.01 -24.71 1.30
CA ILE A 122 -9.01 -24.64 2.39
C ILE A 122 -10.16 -23.74 1.95
N LYS A 123 -9.87 -22.62 1.28
CA LYS A 123 -10.92 -21.72 0.77
C LYS A 123 -11.80 -22.40 -0.27
N SER A 124 -11.21 -23.12 -1.24
CA SER A 124 -11.97 -23.79 -2.29
C SER A 124 -12.79 -24.96 -1.74
N ALA A 125 -12.23 -25.76 -0.84
CA ALA A 125 -12.97 -26.83 -0.15
C ALA A 125 -14.17 -26.27 0.64
N ALA A 126 -13.98 -25.16 1.37
CA ALA A 126 -15.04 -24.50 2.12
C ALA A 126 -16.16 -23.98 1.21
N VAL A 127 -15.82 -23.44 0.04
CA VAL A 127 -16.80 -22.96 -0.95
C VAL A 127 -17.54 -24.13 -1.60
N ILE A 128 -16.87 -25.25 -1.89
CA ILE A 128 -17.51 -26.47 -2.40
C ILE A 128 -18.50 -27.04 -1.36
N GLU A 129 -18.10 -27.12 -0.09
CA GLU A 129 -18.98 -27.58 1.00
C GLU A 129 -20.16 -26.60 1.22
N LEU A 130 -19.95 -25.29 1.02
CA LEU A 130 -21.03 -24.30 1.10
C LEU A 130 -22.03 -24.41 -0.06
N CYS A 131 -21.54 -24.67 -1.28
CA CYS A 131 -22.37 -24.79 -2.48
C CYS A 131 -23.10 -26.15 -2.57
N THR A 132 -22.48 -27.21 -2.06
CA THR A 132 -23.10 -28.53 -1.95
C THR A 132 -23.82 -28.61 -0.61
N ARG A 133 -25.14 -28.38 -0.58
CA ARG A 133 -26.03 -28.13 0.60
C ARG A 133 -26.04 -29.20 1.74
N LYS A 134 -24.93 -29.86 2.05
CA LYS A 134 -24.82 -30.95 3.03
C LYS A 134 -24.85 -30.45 4.48
N THR A 135 -24.42 -29.22 4.74
CA THR A 135 -24.31 -28.65 6.10
C THR A 135 -24.65 -27.16 6.12
N SER A 136 -24.93 -26.62 7.31
CA SER A 136 -25.22 -25.19 7.43
C SER A 136 -23.93 -24.36 7.28
N ALA A 137 -24.06 -23.14 6.73
CA ALA A 137 -22.92 -22.22 6.61
C ALA A 137 -22.24 -21.91 7.96
N GLN A 138 -22.97 -22.08 9.07
CA GLN A 138 -22.46 -21.88 10.42
C GLN A 138 -21.61 -23.05 10.91
N GLU A 139 -22.02 -24.29 10.62
CA GLU A 139 -21.23 -25.49 10.93
C GLU A 139 -19.92 -25.51 10.16
N ILE A 140 -19.94 -25.15 8.87
CA ILE A 140 -18.72 -25.04 8.04
C ILE A 140 -17.77 -23.99 8.64
N ALA A 141 -18.32 -22.86 9.10
CA ALA A 141 -17.55 -21.78 9.71
C ALA A 141 -16.88 -22.25 11.02
N GLN A 142 -17.63 -22.99 11.86
CA GLN A 142 -17.12 -23.56 13.10
C GLN A 142 -16.03 -24.62 12.85
N LYS A 143 -16.22 -25.52 11.88
CA LYS A 143 -15.21 -26.52 11.49
C LYS A 143 -13.88 -25.88 11.07
N LEU A 144 -13.95 -24.73 10.40
CA LEU A 144 -12.78 -24.02 9.87
C LEU A 144 -12.26 -22.93 10.82
N ALA A 145 -12.84 -22.79 12.02
CA ALA A 145 -12.56 -21.71 12.98
C ALA A 145 -12.64 -20.30 12.35
N VAL A 146 -13.53 -20.13 11.37
CA VAL A 146 -13.69 -18.91 10.58
C VAL A 146 -15.06 -18.31 10.88
N CYS A 147 -15.22 -17.00 10.72
CA CYS A 147 -16.54 -16.39 10.85
C CYS A 147 -17.37 -16.56 9.56
N ARG A 148 -18.70 -16.73 9.71
CA ARG A 148 -19.63 -16.89 8.58
C ARG A 148 -19.46 -15.82 7.47
N PRO A 149 -19.23 -14.52 7.76
CA PRO A 149 -18.99 -13.51 6.72
C PRO A 149 -17.75 -13.80 5.86
N THR A 150 -16.71 -14.39 6.43
CA THR A 150 -15.49 -14.74 5.70
C THR A 150 -15.73 -15.86 4.70
N LEU A 151 -16.60 -16.83 4.99
CA LEU A 151 -17.00 -17.85 4.02
C LEU A 151 -17.71 -17.26 2.80
N TYR A 152 -18.65 -16.32 3.01
CA TYR A 152 -19.31 -15.64 1.89
C TYR A 152 -18.36 -14.72 1.14
N ASN A 153 -17.36 -14.13 1.82
CA ASN A 153 -16.30 -13.37 1.16
C ASN A 153 -15.46 -14.29 0.25
N TRP A 154 -15.07 -15.47 0.71
CA TRP A 154 -14.37 -16.46 -0.13
C TRP A 154 -15.21 -16.93 -1.31
N LYS A 155 -16.51 -17.17 -1.08
CA LYS A 155 -17.45 -17.48 -2.16
C LYS A 155 -17.46 -16.37 -3.22
N ASN A 156 -17.59 -15.12 -2.79
CA ASN A 156 -17.61 -13.97 -3.69
C ASN A 156 -16.26 -13.74 -4.41
N GLN A 157 -15.15 -14.13 -3.80
CA GLN A 157 -13.82 -14.06 -4.40
C GLN A 157 -13.62 -15.14 -5.48
N LEU A 158 -14.10 -16.37 -5.26
CA LEU A 158 -13.89 -17.50 -6.16
C LEU A 158 -14.96 -17.63 -7.26
N LEU A 159 -16.22 -17.39 -6.93
CA LEU A 159 -17.37 -17.54 -7.84
C LEU A 159 -17.89 -16.20 -8.38
N GLY A 160 -17.27 -15.09 -7.97
CA GLY A 160 -17.76 -13.75 -8.22
C GLY A 160 -18.88 -13.33 -7.26
N ARG A 161 -19.12 -12.02 -7.17
CA ARG A 161 -20.24 -11.50 -6.40
C ARG A 161 -21.53 -11.87 -7.11
N GLU A 162 -22.19 -12.93 -6.63
CA GLU A 162 -23.58 -13.17 -6.98
C GLU A 162 -24.35 -11.89 -6.64
N VAL A 163 -24.98 -11.28 -7.64
CA VAL A 163 -25.98 -10.24 -7.41
C VAL A 163 -26.97 -10.89 -6.44
N PRO A 164 -27.18 -10.34 -5.23
CA PRO A 164 -28.18 -10.89 -4.33
C PRO A 164 -29.46 -10.97 -5.15
N ALA A 165 -29.99 -12.17 -5.35
CA ALA A 165 -31.27 -12.33 -6.02
C ALA A 165 -32.22 -11.37 -5.29
N SER A 166 -32.66 -10.33 -6.01
CA SER A 166 -33.55 -9.31 -5.47
C SER A 166 -34.69 -10.04 -4.76
N MET A 167 -35.02 -9.61 -3.54
CA MET A 167 -35.98 -10.29 -2.65
C MET A 167 -37.43 -10.34 -3.17
N LYS A 168 -37.67 -10.23 -4.48
CA LYS A 168 -38.89 -10.70 -5.10
C LYS A 168 -38.71 -12.17 -5.43
N ARG A 169 -39.41 -13.04 -4.70
CA ARG A 169 -39.73 -14.41 -5.14
C ARG A 169 -40.43 -14.30 -6.50
N GLN A 170 -39.69 -14.37 -7.59
CA GLN A 170 -40.27 -14.71 -8.88
C GLN A 170 -40.35 -16.22 -8.90
N ASN A 171 -41.56 -16.73 -8.67
CA ASN A 171 -41.93 -18.14 -8.80
C ASN A 171 -41.96 -18.56 -10.29
N ASN A 172 -40.88 -18.30 -11.02
CA ASN A 172 -40.69 -18.83 -12.36
C ASN A 172 -39.60 -19.89 -12.26
N SER A 173 -39.89 -20.98 -11.54
CA SER A 173 -39.09 -22.19 -11.72
C SER A 173 -39.41 -22.72 -13.12
N PRO A 174 -38.41 -22.95 -13.99
CA PRO A 174 -38.63 -23.76 -15.18
C PRO A 174 -39.17 -25.13 -14.75
N PRO A 175 -39.95 -25.82 -15.62
CA PRO A 175 -40.46 -27.15 -15.32
C PRO A 175 -39.33 -28.04 -14.82
N VAL A 176 -39.55 -28.71 -13.70
CA VAL A 176 -38.60 -29.69 -13.16
C VAL A 176 -38.37 -30.72 -14.28
N PRO A 177 -37.16 -30.83 -14.84
CA PRO A 177 -36.90 -31.79 -15.90
C PRO A 177 -37.15 -33.20 -15.36
N ASP A 178 -37.80 -34.03 -16.18
CA ASP A 178 -38.20 -35.36 -15.79
C ASP A 178 -36.96 -36.17 -15.38
N ALA A 179 -37.08 -37.04 -14.37
CA ALA A 179 -35.92 -37.76 -13.81
C ALA A 179 -35.17 -38.55 -14.90
N ALA A 180 -35.90 -39.03 -15.91
CA ALA A 180 -35.35 -39.71 -17.08
C ALA A 180 -34.51 -38.79 -18.00
N GLU A 181 -34.85 -37.52 -18.14
CA GLU A 181 -34.07 -36.56 -18.92
C GLU A 181 -32.75 -36.21 -18.24
N LEU A 182 -32.78 -36.05 -16.91
CA LEU A 182 -31.58 -35.85 -16.11
C LEU A 182 -30.66 -37.07 -16.17
N GLN A 183 -31.22 -38.28 -16.10
CA GLN A 183 -30.45 -39.52 -16.24
C GLN A 183 -29.73 -39.58 -17.59
N ARG A 184 -30.43 -39.26 -18.69
CA ARG A 184 -29.84 -39.20 -20.04
C ARG A 184 -28.74 -38.14 -20.15
N GLN A 185 -28.91 -36.98 -19.52
CA GLN A 185 -27.88 -35.95 -19.50
C GLN A 185 -26.64 -36.40 -18.72
N VAL A 186 -26.82 -37.08 -17.59
CA VAL A 186 -25.71 -37.64 -16.80
C VAL A 186 -24.96 -38.70 -17.61
N GLU A 187 -25.67 -39.62 -18.26
CA GLU A 187 -25.06 -40.66 -19.10
C GLU A 187 -24.29 -40.05 -20.29
N SER A 188 -24.87 -39.05 -20.95
CA SER A 188 -24.21 -38.31 -22.04
C SER A 188 -22.93 -37.61 -21.57
N LEU A 189 -22.97 -36.94 -20.42
CA LEU A 189 -21.80 -36.29 -19.84
C LEU A 189 -20.73 -37.32 -19.44
N GLN A 190 -21.11 -38.45 -18.83
CA GLN A 190 -20.18 -39.53 -18.50
C GLN A 190 -19.50 -40.11 -19.75
N GLN A 191 -20.26 -40.32 -20.83
CA GLN A 191 -19.70 -40.75 -22.12
C GLN A 191 -18.70 -39.73 -22.68
N SER A 192 -19.02 -38.43 -22.61
CA SER A 192 -18.10 -37.38 -23.06
C SER A 192 -16.81 -37.32 -22.24
N ILE A 193 -16.89 -37.49 -20.92
CA ILE A 193 -15.70 -37.56 -20.05
C ILE A 193 -14.86 -38.77 -20.43
N HIS A 194 -15.48 -39.94 -20.61
CA HIS A 194 -14.75 -41.15 -20.97
C HIS A 194 -14.06 -41.00 -22.34
N ARG A 195 -14.75 -40.42 -23.32
CA ARG A 195 -14.15 -40.11 -24.63
C ARG A 195 -12.96 -39.17 -24.52
N LEU A 196 -13.09 -38.07 -23.75
CA LEU A 196 -12.00 -37.12 -23.55
C LEU A 196 -10.80 -37.74 -22.85
N GLN A 197 -11.02 -38.67 -21.92
CA GLN A 197 -9.95 -39.43 -21.28
C GLN A 197 -9.20 -40.31 -22.30
N LEU A 198 -9.93 -41.01 -23.17
CA LEU A 198 -9.33 -41.81 -24.24
C LEU A 198 -8.53 -40.94 -25.22
N GLU A 199 -9.07 -39.79 -25.63
CA GLU A 199 -8.37 -38.83 -26.49
C GLU A 199 -7.09 -38.32 -25.80
N HIS A 200 -7.15 -38.00 -24.51
CA HIS A 200 -5.98 -37.59 -23.74
C HIS A 200 -4.92 -38.70 -23.65
N ASP A 201 -5.34 -39.94 -23.40
CA ASP A 201 -4.44 -41.08 -23.32
C ASP A 201 -3.78 -41.40 -24.67
N ILE A 202 -4.53 -41.27 -25.77
CA ILE A 202 -4.00 -41.39 -27.13
C ILE A 202 -2.96 -40.29 -27.38
N LEU A 203 -3.26 -39.04 -27.06
CA LEU A 203 -2.33 -37.91 -27.23
C LEU A 203 -1.08 -38.06 -26.34
N LYS A 204 -1.26 -38.49 -25.08
CA LYS A 204 -0.17 -38.75 -24.15
C LYS A 204 0.73 -39.87 -24.66
N LYS A 205 0.16 -40.96 -25.15
CA LYS A 205 0.91 -42.08 -25.75
C LYS A 205 1.62 -41.67 -27.05
N ALA A 206 0.98 -40.87 -27.91
CA ALA A 206 1.59 -40.33 -29.12
C ALA A 206 2.76 -39.37 -28.82
N ASN A 207 2.67 -38.62 -27.73
CA ASN A 207 3.76 -37.77 -27.25
C ASN A 207 4.93 -38.58 -26.67
N VAL A 208 4.63 -39.66 -25.93
CA VAL A 208 5.66 -40.59 -25.39
C VAL A 208 6.35 -41.39 -26.50
N ASN A 209 5.63 -41.76 -27.55
CA ASN A 209 6.17 -42.50 -28.70
C ASN A 209 6.88 -41.62 -29.74
N ARG A 210 7.08 -40.32 -29.46
CA ARG A 210 7.93 -39.43 -30.27
C ARG A 210 9.25 -39.19 -29.54
N PRO A 211 10.21 -40.15 -29.51
CA PRO A 211 11.52 -39.90 -28.94
C PRO A 211 12.29 -38.93 -29.85
N GLY A 212 12.67 -37.78 -29.29
CA GLY A 212 13.76 -36.95 -29.78
C GLY A 212 13.52 -36.20 -31.09
N PHE A 213 12.96 -34.99 -31.01
CA PHE A 213 13.51 -33.90 -31.82
C PHE A 213 14.06 -32.87 -30.83
N GLU A 214 15.33 -33.04 -30.47
CA GLU A 214 16.11 -31.97 -29.86
C GLU A 214 16.04 -30.77 -30.80
N LEU A 215 15.36 -29.71 -30.37
CA LEU A 215 15.35 -28.43 -31.07
C LEU A 215 16.71 -27.76 -30.85
N THR A 216 17.73 -28.19 -31.60
CA THR A 216 18.88 -27.32 -31.85
C THR A 216 18.43 -26.17 -32.74
N SER A 217 18.53 -24.97 -32.17
CA SER A 217 18.34 -23.68 -32.81
C SER A 217 19.11 -23.57 -34.13
N ARG A 218 18.45 -23.82 -35.26
CA ARG A 218 18.73 -23.19 -36.56
C ARG A 218 17.66 -23.56 -37.59
N SER A 219 17.19 -22.51 -38.28
CA SER A 219 16.46 -22.50 -39.55
C SER A 219 15.14 -23.25 -39.62
N TRP A 220 14.01 -22.56 -39.44
CA TRP A 220 12.83 -22.71 -40.32
C TRP A 220 12.09 -21.37 -40.40
N THR A 221 12.56 -20.52 -41.28
CA THR A 221 11.78 -19.41 -41.85
C THR A 221 10.98 -19.99 -43.01
N VAL A 222 9.76 -20.47 -42.79
CA VAL A 222 8.81 -20.75 -43.88
C VAL A 222 7.39 -20.35 -43.48
N ALA A 223 6.98 -19.22 -44.06
CA ALA A 223 5.64 -18.86 -44.52
C ALA A 223 4.42 -19.12 -43.61
N ILE A 224 4.00 -18.08 -42.88
CA ILE A 224 2.60 -17.88 -42.48
C ILE A 224 1.93 -17.06 -43.58
N PRO A 225 0.92 -17.57 -44.32
CA PRO A 225 0.12 -16.73 -45.20
C PRO A 225 -0.92 -15.93 -44.38
N PRO A 226 -1.22 -14.67 -44.74
CA PRO A 226 -2.14 -13.83 -43.99
C PRO A 226 -3.59 -14.24 -44.23
N ILE A 227 -4.35 -14.50 -43.16
CA ILE A 227 -5.81 -14.64 -43.21
C ILE A 227 -6.41 -13.26 -43.50
N ARG A 228 -6.83 -13.05 -44.75
CA ARG A 228 -7.66 -11.92 -45.17
C ARG A 228 -9.07 -12.04 -44.56
N ARG A 229 -9.53 -10.94 -43.98
CA ARG A 229 -10.92 -10.67 -43.59
C ARG A 229 -11.88 -10.89 -44.78
N CYS A 230 -12.94 -11.66 -44.57
CA CYS A 230 -14.20 -11.53 -45.29
C CYS A 230 -15.26 -11.07 -44.30
N PHE A 231 -15.51 -9.76 -44.28
CA PHE A 231 -16.71 -9.15 -43.70
C PHE A 231 -17.71 -9.07 -44.86
N SER A 232 -18.67 -10.00 -44.92
CA SER A 232 -19.81 -9.87 -45.84
C SER A 232 -21.03 -9.45 -45.04
N ALA A 233 -21.39 -8.19 -45.22
CA ALA A 233 -22.70 -7.66 -44.89
C ALA A 233 -23.77 -8.41 -45.68
N GLY A 234 -24.84 -8.81 -45.00
CA GLY A 234 -26.05 -9.38 -45.60
C GLY A 234 -27.28 -8.78 -44.94
N ILE A 235 -27.72 -7.64 -45.46
CA ILE A 235 -29.13 -7.21 -45.49
C ILE A 235 -29.71 -7.88 -46.74
N PRO A 236 -30.96 -8.43 -46.75
CA PRO A 236 -32.04 -7.76 -47.49
C PRO A 236 -33.46 -8.10 -46.91
N PRO A 237 -34.60 -7.88 -47.60
CA PRO A 237 -35.59 -6.88 -47.20
C PRO A 237 -37.00 -7.50 -47.01
N GLY A 238 -37.97 -6.68 -46.58
CA GLY A 238 -39.40 -7.02 -46.56
C GLY A 238 -40.14 -6.27 -45.46
#